data_AF-A0A3C0SLD6-F1
#
_entry.id   AF-A0A3C0SLD6-F1
#
_cell.length_a   1.000
_cell.length_b   1.000
_cell.length_c   1.000
_cell.angle_alpha   90.00
_cell.angle_beta   90.00
_cell.angle_gamma   90.00
#
_symmetry.space_group_name_H-M   'P 1'
#
loop_
_entity.id
_entity.type
_entity.pdbx_description
1 polymer ?
#
loop_
_entity_poly.entity_id
_entity_poly.type
_entity_poly.pdbx_seq_one_letter_code
_entity_poly.pdbx_strand_id
1 'polypeptide(L)'
;MDLQYYAVNKGLIKSIYDANNMKVTSTLKNIEENVRLTQSIRCYFPDENYNIHYEDRNFSFATNDITKISIQNLFKDFPGNNKGQLIGKNVTINSLYLNDDGMVYIDFSSNFVKEMNAGSGFESVILESITNTIGKYSGVDKVYITIDNKPYSSGHIVKAKGEYFKVTCE
;
A
#
# COMPACT_ATOMS: atom_id res chain seq x y z
N MET A 1 26.23 -5.52 16.68
CA MET A 1 26.79 -4.19 16.36
C MET A 1 26.54 -3.95 14.90
N ASP A 2 25.94 -2.81 14.55
CA ASP A 2 25.59 -2.50 13.17
C ASP A 2 26.68 -1.65 12.54
N LEU A 3 27.32 -2.19 11.50
CA LEU A 3 28.40 -1.51 10.80
C LEU A 3 27.98 -1.19 9.37
N GLN A 4 28.07 0.08 8.98
CA GLN A 4 27.65 0.58 7.67
C GLN A 4 28.85 1.18 6.93
N TYR A 5 29.00 0.84 5.64
CA TYR A 5 30.07 1.34 4.79
C TYR A 5 29.47 2.15 3.64
N TYR A 6 30.09 3.29 3.35
CA TYR A 6 29.64 4.24 2.34
C TYR A 6 30.71 4.48 1.28
N ALA A 7 30.30 4.65 0.02
CA ALA A 7 31.16 5.13 -1.05
C ALA A 7 30.78 6.54 -1.50
N VAL A 8 31.78 7.32 -1.88
CA VAL A 8 31.61 8.67 -2.42
C VAL A 8 30.65 8.63 -3.61
N ASN A 9 29.65 9.51 -3.61
CA ASN A 9 28.59 9.64 -4.62
C ASN A 9 27.69 8.40 -4.83
N LYS A 10 27.83 7.33 -4.05
CA LYS A 10 27.00 6.12 -4.15
C LYS A 10 26.22 5.80 -2.87
N GLY A 11 26.61 6.36 -1.72
CA GLY A 11 25.90 6.16 -0.45
C GLY A 11 26.23 4.81 0.20
N LEU A 12 25.27 4.18 0.88
CA LEU A 12 25.44 2.92 1.59
C LEU A 12 25.74 1.78 0.61
N ILE A 13 26.94 1.18 0.71
CA ILE A 13 27.37 0.07 -0.17
C ILE A 13 27.43 -1.27 0.57
N LYS A 14 27.44 -1.26 1.90
CA LYS A 14 27.49 -2.48 2.71
C LYS A 14 26.94 -2.24 4.10
N SER A 15 26.21 -3.21 4.62
CA SER A 15 25.83 -3.28 6.03
C SER A 15 26.21 -4.64 6.60
N ILE A 16 26.63 -4.64 7.86
CA ILE A 16 26.89 -5.84 8.66
C ILE A 16 26.00 -5.73 9.89
N TYR A 17 25.09 -6.68 10.03
CA TYR A 17 24.26 -6.86 11.22
C TYR A 17 24.79 -8.06 11.99
N ASP A 18 25.12 -7.85 13.26
CA ASP A 18 25.70 -8.89 14.13
C ASP A 18 24.89 -8.97 15.43
N ALA A 19 24.13 -10.05 15.58
CA ALA A 19 23.28 -10.32 16.73
C ALA A 19 23.27 -11.81 17.09
N ASN A 20 23.49 -12.13 18.38
CA ASN A 20 23.25 -13.43 19.01
C ASN A 20 23.60 -14.66 18.12
N ASN A 21 24.88 -14.78 17.74
CA ASN A 21 25.46 -15.83 16.88
C ASN A 21 25.09 -15.80 15.38
N MET A 22 24.38 -14.79 14.91
CA MET A 22 24.07 -14.61 13.49
C MET A 22 24.70 -13.32 12.96
N LYS A 23 25.52 -13.47 11.92
CA LYS A 23 26.11 -12.35 11.18
C LYS A 23 25.52 -12.30 9.78
N VAL A 24 24.74 -11.26 9.51
CA VAL A 24 24.19 -10.99 8.18
C VAL A 24 25.01 -9.89 7.54
N THR A 25 25.51 -10.13 6.33
CA THR A 25 26.25 -9.14 5.55
C THR A 25 25.54 -8.89 4.23
N SER A 26 25.16 -7.63 3.99
CA SER A 26 24.58 -7.18 2.72
C SER A 26 25.59 -6.29 2.02
N THR A 27 25.95 -6.60 0.77
CA THR A 27 26.93 -5.83 -0.02
C THR A 27 26.36 -5.52 -1.38
N LEU A 28 26.52 -4.26 -1.83
CA LEU A 28 26.15 -3.80 -3.16
C LEU A 28 26.92 -4.60 -4.22
N LYS A 29 26.18 -5.30 -5.08
CA LYS A 29 26.75 -6.14 -6.16
C LYS A 29 27.00 -5.32 -7.43
N ASN A 30 25.99 -4.58 -7.88
CA ASN A 30 26.02 -3.72 -9.06
C ASN A 30 25.07 -2.53 -8.88
N ILE A 31 25.27 -1.48 -9.69
CA ILE A 31 24.33 -0.38 -9.87
C ILE A 31 24.00 -0.35 -11.35
N GLU A 32 22.73 -0.52 -11.68
CA GLU A 32 22.23 -0.39 -13.04
C GLU A 32 21.58 0.98 -13.20
N GLU A 33 22.13 1.80 -14.08
CA GLU A 33 21.64 3.16 -14.29
C GLU A 33 20.47 3.19 -15.27
N ASN A 34 19.46 4.00 -14.97
CA ASN A 34 18.26 4.19 -15.81
C ASN A 34 17.42 2.93 -16.06
N VAL A 35 17.56 1.90 -15.21
CA VAL A 35 16.73 0.70 -15.24
C VAL A 35 15.55 0.88 -14.27
N ARG A 36 14.34 0.56 -14.74
CA ARG A 36 13.15 0.53 -13.88
C ARG A 36 12.96 -0.86 -13.29
N LEU A 37 12.62 -0.91 -12.00
CA LEU A 37 12.22 -2.13 -11.33
C LEU A 37 10.76 -2.43 -11.67
N THR A 38 10.53 -3.49 -12.46
CA THR A 38 9.16 -3.98 -12.73
C THR A 38 8.76 -5.03 -11.72
N GLN A 39 7.65 -4.80 -11.03
CA GLN A 39 7.07 -5.72 -10.06
C GLN A 39 5.63 -6.02 -10.43
N SER A 40 5.19 -7.26 -10.23
CA SER A 40 3.79 -7.64 -10.34
C SER A 40 3.11 -7.41 -8.99
N ILE A 41 2.05 -6.60 -9.00
CA ILE A 41 1.22 -6.29 -7.83
C ILE A 41 -0.15 -6.92 -8.03
N ARG A 42 -0.58 -7.75 -7.07
CA ARG A 42 -1.93 -8.31 -7.04
C ARG A 42 -2.91 -7.26 -6.54
N CYS A 43 -3.84 -6.86 -7.41
CA CYS A 43 -4.82 -5.81 -7.16
C CYS A 43 -6.19 -6.45 -6.94
N TYR A 44 -6.81 -6.19 -5.80
CA TYR A 44 -8.13 -6.72 -5.44
C TYR A 44 -9.22 -5.69 -5.71
N PHE A 45 -10.37 -6.12 -6.22
CA PHE A 45 -11.48 -5.21 -6.58
C PHE A 45 -12.85 -5.90 -6.47
N PRO A 46 -13.90 -5.16 -6.08
CA PRO A 46 -15.25 -5.68 -6.00
C PRO A 46 -15.95 -5.76 -7.37
N ASP A 47 -16.82 -6.76 -7.54
CA ASP A 47 -17.85 -6.79 -8.58
C ASP A 47 -19.21 -6.27 -8.08
N GLU A 48 -20.21 -6.23 -8.98
CA GLU A 48 -21.58 -5.78 -8.67
C GLU A 48 -22.32 -6.67 -7.66
N ASN A 49 -21.85 -7.90 -7.47
CA ASN A 49 -22.39 -8.90 -6.55
C ASN A 49 -21.60 -8.97 -5.25
N TYR A 50 -20.76 -7.97 -4.94
CA TYR A 50 -19.97 -7.88 -3.71
C TYR A 50 -18.85 -8.94 -3.60
N ASN A 51 -18.53 -9.66 -4.68
CA ASN A 51 -17.39 -10.58 -4.67
C ASN A 51 -16.10 -9.82 -4.96
N ILE A 52 -15.02 -10.23 -4.32
CA ILE A 52 -13.68 -9.68 -4.55
C ILE A 52 -12.96 -10.55 -5.56
N HIS A 53 -12.53 -9.93 -6.65
CA HIS A 53 -11.66 -10.54 -7.66
C HIS A 53 -10.25 -9.96 -7.52
N TYR A 54 -9.28 -10.61 -8.15
CA TYR A 54 -7.93 -10.07 -8.24
C TYR A 54 -7.37 -10.12 -9.65
N GLU A 55 -6.51 -9.14 -9.96
CA GLU A 55 -5.73 -9.10 -11.18
C GLU A 55 -4.29 -8.71 -10.83
N ASP A 56 -3.34 -9.46 -11.38
CA ASP A 56 -1.92 -9.16 -11.23
C ASP A 56 -1.52 -8.12 -12.29
N ARG A 57 -1.07 -6.94 -11.85
CA ARG A 57 -0.65 -5.85 -12.73
C ARG A 57 0.84 -5.55 -12.56
N ASN A 58 1.52 -5.37 -13.69
CA ASN A 58 2.92 -4.97 -13.70
C ASN A 58 3.08 -3.46 -13.50
N PHE A 59 3.89 -3.09 -12.51
CA PHE A 59 4.26 -1.71 -12.23
C PHE A 59 5.77 -1.54 -12.35
N SER A 60 6.19 -0.54 -13.13
CA SER A 60 7.60 -0.19 -13.29
C SER A 60 7.91 1.06 -12.49
N PHE A 61 8.82 0.93 -11.53
CA PHE A 61 9.27 2.00 -10.65
C PHE A 61 10.70 2.41 -11.00
N ALA A 62 10.95 3.71 -11.11
CA ALA A 62 12.29 4.27 -11.01
C ALA A 62 12.70 4.43 -9.53
N THR A 63 14.00 4.50 -9.28
CA THR A 63 14.53 4.82 -7.94
C THR A 63 13.97 6.17 -7.47
N ASN A 64 13.40 6.20 -6.27
CA ASN A 64 12.72 7.35 -5.65
C ASN A 64 11.33 7.71 -6.22
N ASP A 65 10.71 6.83 -7.02
CA ASP A 65 9.31 7.00 -7.36
C ASP A 65 8.43 7.01 -6.10
N ILE A 66 7.41 7.85 -6.11
CA ILE A 66 6.51 8.04 -4.97
C ILE A 66 5.42 6.97 -5.04
N THR A 67 5.59 5.88 -4.29
CA THR A 67 4.69 4.70 -4.29
C THR A 67 3.22 5.06 -4.11
N LYS A 68 2.89 6.02 -3.23
CA LYS A 68 1.50 6.46 -3.01
C LYS A 68 0.83 7.00 -4.28
N ILE A 69 1.57 7.62 -5.20
CA ILE A 69 1.00 8.13 -6.46
C ILE A 69 0.64 6.96 -7.38
N SER A 70 1.51 5.95 -7.49
CA SER A 70 1.24 4.75 -8.28
C SER A 70 0.02 3.98 -7.75
N ILE A 71 -0.06 3.79 -6.43
CA ILE A 71 -1.22 3.16 -5.77
C ILE A 71 -2.50 3.99 -5.95
N GLN A 72 -2.42 5.32 -5.81
CA GLN A 72 -3.56 6.20 -6.03
C GLN A 72 -4.11 6.06 -7.45
N ASN A 73 -3.23 6.05 -8.44
CA ASN A 73 -3.63 5.91 -9.84
C ASN A 73 -4.22 4.53 -10.10
N LEU A 74 -3.64 3.47 -9.53
CA LEU A 74 -4.19 2.10 -9.58
C LEU A 74 -5.61 2.03 -9.01
N PHE A 75 -5.87 2.69 -7.88
CA PHE A 75 -7.20 2.67 -7.26
C PHE A 75 -8.23 3.52 -8.00
N LYS A 76 -7.78 4.50 -8.79
CA LYS A 76 -8.64 5.32 -9.65
C LYS A 76 -8.95 4.65 -10.99
N ASP A 77 -8.00 3.90 -11.52
CA ASP A 77 -8.05 3.37 -12.87
C ASP A 77 -8.22 1.85 -12.83
N PHE A 78 -9.47 1.40 -12.97
CA PHE A 78 -9.79 0.00 -13.18
C PHE A 78 -10.44 -0.18 -14.56
N PRO A 79 -9.83 -0.96 -15.47
CA PRO A 79 -10.33 -1.12 -16.83
C PRO A 79 -11.66 -1.89 -16.84
N GLY A 80 -12.69 -1.25 -17.41
CA GLY A 80 -14.02 -1.82 -17.64
C GLY A 80 -15.14 -1.04 -16.93
N ASN A 81 -15.87 -0.19 -17.65
CA ASN A 81 -17.14 0.45 -17.24
C ASN A 81 -17.21 1.05 -15.80
N ASN A 82 -16.09 1.46 -15.18
CA ASN A 82 -15.94 1.82 -13.76
C ASN A 82 -16.20 0.69 -12.74
N LYS A 83 -16.32 -0.57 -13.19
CA LYS A 83 -16.48 -1.74 -12.32
C LYS A 83 -15.10 -2.07 -11.72
N GLY A 84 -14.90 -1.74 -10.44
CA GLY A 84 -13.66 -2.01 -9.70
C GLY A 84 -12.86 -0.78 -9.27
N GLN A 85 -13.33 0.44 -9.56
CA GLN A 85 -12.72 1.65 -9.00
C GLN A 85 -12.86 1.65 -7.47
N LEU A 86 -11.74 1.74 -6.75
CA LEU A 86 -11.72 1.70 -5.29
C LEU A 86 -11.80 3.09 -4.66
N ILE A 87 -11.32 4.11 -5.36
CA ILE A 87 -11.38 5.51 -4.91
C ILE A 87 -11.87 6.42 -6.03
N GLY A 88 -12.68 7.42 -5.67
CA GLY A 88 -13.17 8.42 -6.62
C GLY A 88 -12.07 9.30 -7.22
N LYS A 89 -12.41 10.03 -8.28
CA LYS A 89 -11.43 10.80 -9.08
C LYS A 89 -10.74 11.91 -8.28
N ASN A 90 -11.42 12.52 -7.31
CA ASN A 90 -10.82 13.60 -6.50
C ASN A 90 -10.30 13.11 -5.14
N VAL A 91 -10.25 11.80 -4.92
CA VAL A 91 -9.61 11.22 -3.75
C VAL A 91 -8.09 11.27 -3.94
N THR A 92 -7.37 11.62 -2.88
CA THR A 92 -5.90 11.58 -2.85
C THR A 92 -5.42 10.71 -1.72
N ILE A 93 -4.25 10.09 -1.90
CA ILE A 93 -3.53 9.43 -0.81
C ILE A 93 -2.55 10.45 -0.21
N ASN A 94 -2.86 10.92 0.98
CA ASN A 94 -2.06 11.90 1.71
C ASN A 94 -0.74 11.27 2.17
N SER A 95 -0.79 10.06 2.72
CA SER A 95 0.40 9.29 3.14
C SER A 95 0.22 7.78 2.94
N LEU A 96 1.34 7.07 2.72
CA LEU A 96 1.41 5.62 2.63
C LEU A 96 2.79 5.18 3.14
N TYR A 97 2.84 4.41 4.23
CA TYR A 97 4.10 3.93 4.80
C TYR A 97 3.91 2.68 5.67
N LEU A 98 4.93 1.84 5.75
CA LEU A 98 5.03 0.79 6.75
C LEU A 98 5.52 1.41 8.07
N ASN A 99 4.79 1.19 9.15
CA ASN A 99 5.14 1.68 10.47
C ASN A 99 5.86 0.61 11.31
N ASP A 100 6.55 1.03 12.37
CA ASP A 100 7.34 0.14 13.23
C ASP A 100 6.50 -0.89 14.01
N ASP A 101 5.19 -0.65 14.13
CA ASP A 101 4.23 -1.59 14.71
C ASP A 101 3.85 -2.75 13.77
N GLY A 102 4.44 -2.80 12.57
CA GLY A 102 4.20 -3.83 11.57
C GLY A 102 2.91 -3.65 10.77
N MET A 103 2.25 -2.49 10.85
CA MET A 103 1.08 -2.16 10.04
C MET A 103 1.44 -1.17 8.93
N VAL A 104 0.73 -1.26 7.81
CA VAL A 104 0.81 -0.21 6.78
C VAL A 104 -0.24 0.85 7.07
N TYR A 105 0.21 2.10 7.11
CA TYR A 105 -0.62 3.27 7.32
C TYR A 105 -0.93 3.88 5.97
N ILE A 106 -2.22 4.10 5.70
CA ILE A 106 -2.70 4.78 4.50
C ILE A 106 -3.71 5.86 4.91
N ASP A 107 -3.40 7.10 4.56
CA ASP A 107 -4.27 8.24 4.82
C ASP A 107 -4.88 8.76 3.52
N PHE A 108 -6.20 8.81 3.46
CA PHE A 108 -6.94 9.36 2.33
C PHE A 108 -7.43 10.78 2.62
N SER A 109 -7.70 11.55 1.57
CA SER A 109 -8.41 12.82 1.72
C SER A 109 -9.88 12.62 2.12
N SER A 110 -10.50 13.64 2.73
CA SER A 110 -11.93 13.60 3.07
C SER A 110 -12.90 13.36 1.90
N ASN A 111 -12.44 13.47 0.65
CA ASN A 111 -13.24 13.08 -0.51
C ASN A 111 -13.46 11.57 -0.58
N PHE A 112 -12.66 10.75 0.12
CA PHE A 112 -12.76 9.29 0.05
C PHE A 112 -14.15 8.79 0.39
N VAL A 113 -14.68 9.16 1.57
CA VAL A 113 -16.04 8.75 1.97
C VAL A 113 -17.12 9.53 1.22
N LYS A 114 -16.87 10.79 0.82
CA LYS A 114 -17.85 11.61 0.09
C LYS A 114 -18.13 11.08 -1.32
N GLU A 115 -17.09 10.61 -2.01
CA GLU A 115 -17.19 10.06 -3.36
C GLU A 115 -17.50 8.56 -3.36
N MET A 116 -17.32 7.89 -2.22
CA MET A 116 -17.77 6.53 -1.99
C MET A 116 -19.30 6.51 -1.90
N ASN A 117 -19.96 6.50 -3.06
CA ASN A 117 -21.41 6.40 -3.19
C ASN A 117 -21.87 4.94 -2.99
N ALA A 118 -21.68 4.43 -1.78
CA ALA A 118 -21.88 3.02 -1.43
C ALA A 118 -22.71 2.87 -0.14
N GLY A 119 -23.59 1.86 -0.11
CA GLY A 119 -24.19 1.39 1.14
C GLY A 119 -23.18 0.62 1.99
N SER A 120 -23.50 0.35 3.26
CA SER A 120 -22.61 -0.30 4.24
C SER A 120 -21.95 -1.59 3.76
N GLY A 121 -22.69 -2.42 3.03
CA GLY A 121 -22.17 -3.66 2.46
C GLY A 121 -21.06 -3.39 1.44
N PHE A 122 -21.28 -2.46 0.51
CA PHE A 122 -20.36 -2.25 -0.60
C PHE A 122 -19.14 -1.46 -0.14
N GLU A 123 -19.34 -0.54 0.82
CA GLU A 123 -18.27 0.11 1.57
C GLU A 123 -17.31 -0.90 2.21
N SER A 124 -17.84 -1.94 2.87
CA SER A 124 -17.02 -2.98 3.50
C SER A 124 -16.13 -3.70 2.49
N VAL A 125 -16.67 -4.04 1.32
CA VAL A 125 -15.93 -4.75 0.26
C VAL A 125 -14.88 -3.84 -0.40
N ILE A 126 -15.14 -2.53 -0.54
CA ILE A 126 -14.13 -1.57 -1.00
C ILE A 126 -12.97 -1.51 -0.01
N LEU A 127 -13.25 -1.37 1.30
CA LEU A 127 -12.22 -1.32 2.34
C LEU A 127 -11.42 -2.61 2.41
N GLU A 128 -12.08 -3.77 2.25
CA GLU A 128 -11.42 -5.07 2.18
C GLU A 128 -10.52 -5.18 0.94
N SER A 129 -10.98 -4.74 -0.23
CA SER A 129 -10.20 -4.74 -1.48
C SER A 129 -8.95 -3.85 -1.38
N ILE A 130 -9.08 -2.67 -0.78
CA ILE A 130 -7.95 -1.78 -0.48
C ILE A 130 -6.99 -2.47 0.50
N THR A 131 -7.52 -3.00 1.60
CA THR A 131 -6.72 -3.67 2.66
C THR A 131 -5.93 -4.85 2.09
N ASN A 132 -6.58 -5.70 1.30
CA ASN A 132 -5.96 -6.85 0.66
C ASN A 132 -4.87 -6.44 -0.33
N THR A 133 -5.11 -5.40 -1.15
CA THR A 133 -4.11 -4.91 -2.10
C THR A 133 -2.88 -4.35 -1.38
N ILE A 134 -3.07 -3.47 -0.40
CA ILE A 134 -1.98 -2.81 0.33
C ILE A 134 -1.22 -3.79 1.23
N GLY A 135 -1.97 -4.64 1.95
CA GLY A 135 -1.40 -5.62 2.85
C GLY A 135 -0.55 -6.65 2.10
N LYS A 136 -1.05 -7.23 1.01
CA LYS A 136 -0.27 -8.15 0.17
C LYS A 136 0.95 -7.49 -0.45
N TYR A 137 0.80 -6.28 -1.00
CA TYR A 137 1.92 -5.54 -1.59
C TYR A 137 3.04 -5.29 -0.58
N SER A 138 2.69 -4.99 0.65
CA SER A 138 3.66 -4.62 1.70
C SER A 138 4.09 -5.80 2.58
N GLY A 139 3.52 -7.00 2.37
CA GLY A 139 3.81 -8.19 3.16
C GLY A 139 3.32 -8.11 4.61
N VAL A 140 2.19 -7.44 4.86
CA VAL A 140 1.60 -7.29 6.20
C VAL A 140 0.16 -7.77 6.24
N ASP A 141 -0.30 -8.18 7.43
CA ASP A 141 -1.68 -8.66 7.65
C ASP A 141 -2.64 -7.56 8.12
N LYS A 142 -2.13 -6.34 8.35
CA LYS A 142 -2.87 -5.25 9.00
C LYS A 142 -2.63 -3.92 8.29
N VAL A 143 -3.72 -3.24 7.96
CA VAL A 143 -3.71 -1.90 7.34
C VAL A 143 -4.48 -0.92 8.21
N TYR A 144 -3.84 0.17 8.59
CA TYR A 144 -4.43 1.27 9.33
C TYR A 144 -4.89 2.35 8.34
N ILE A 145 -6.20 2.47 8.16
CA ILE A 145 -6.81 3.41 7.22
C ILE A 145 -7.30 4.64 7.98
N THR A 146 -6.90 5.82 7.51
CA THR A 146 -7.33 7.12 8.05
C THR A 146 -7.87 8.05 6.98
N ILE A 147 -8.58 9.08 7.42
CA ILE A 147 -9.09 10.16 6.59
C ILE A 147 -8.65 11.49 7.20
N ASP A 148 -7.90 12.30 6.43
CA ASP A 148 -7.33 13.57 6.89
C ASP A 148 -6.65 13.44 8.28
N ASN A 149 -5.84 12.39 8.44
CA ASN A 149 -5.12 12.01 9.67
C ASN A 149 -6.00 11.65 10.88
N LYS A 150 -7.29 11.36 10.66
CA LYS A 150 -8.21 10.89 11.70
C LYS A 150 -8.59 9.42 11.47
N PRO A 151 -8.89 8.66 12.53
CA PRO A 151 -9.38 7.29 12.39
C PRO A 151 -10.54 7.21 11.38
N TYR A 152 -10.57 6.13 10.60
CA TYR A 152 -11.61 5.95 9.59
C TYR A 152 -13.00 6.08 10.21
N SER A 153 -13.84 6.92 9.60
CA SER A 153 -15.21 7.10 10.00
C SER A 153 -16.07 7.45 8.79
N SER A 154 -17.15 6.70 8.62
CA SER A 154 -18.20 6.93 7.64
C SER A 154 -19.58 6.94 8.32
N GLY A 155 -20.65 6.88 7.51
CA GLY A 155 -22.00 6.68 8.04
C GLY A 155 -22.29 5.27 8.57
N HIS A 156 -21.46 4.27 8.25
CA HIS A 156 -21.71 2.86 8.60
C HIS A 156 -20.59 2.21 9.41
N ILE A 157 -19.35 2.63 9.22
CA ILE A 157 -18.17 2.04 9.83
C ILE A 157 -17.40 3.14 10.56
N VAL A 158 -17.05 2.87 11.81
CA VAL A 158 -16.21 3.74 12.63
C VAL A 158 -15.11 2.89 13.23
N LYS A 159 -13.86 3.35 13.11
CA LYS A 159 -12.68 2.76 13.75
C LYS A 159 -12.21 3.68 14.86
N ALA A 160 -11.91 3.12 16.02
CA ALA A 160 -11.20 3.83 17.07
C ALA A 160 -9.73 4.03 16.69
N LYS A 161 -9.05 4.96 17.37
CA LYS A 161 -7.62 5.19 17.16
C LYS A 161 -6.82 3.90 17.41
N GLY A 162 -5.98 3.52 16.45
CA GLY A 162 -5.18 2.29 16.49
C GLY A 162 -5.91 1.03 16.03
N GLU A 163 -7.20 1.08 15.74
CA GLU A 163 -7.89 -0.05 15.12
C GLU A 163 -7.58 -0.13 13.62
N TYR A 164 -7.39 -1.34 13.14
CA TYR A 164 -6.98 -1.63 11.76
C TYR A 164 -8.02 -2.46 11.02
N PHE A 165 -7.79 -2.59 9.72
CA PHE A 165 -8.43 -3.57 8.84
C PHE A 165 -7.46 -4.73 8.64
N LYS A 166 -7.99 -5.95 8.59
CA LYS A 166 -7.20 -7.18 8.48
C LYS A 166 -7.24 -7.69 7.05
N VAL A 167 -6.10 -8.15 6.54
CA VAL A 167 -6.03 -8.88 5.27
C VAL A 167 -6.78 -10.21 5.40
N THR A 168 -7.64 -10.49 4.43
CA THR A 168 -8.50 -11.69 4.39
C THR A 168 -8.15 -12.62 3.25
N CYS A 169 -7.37 -12.17 2.26
CA CYS A 169 -6.96 -12.96 1.11
C CYS A 169 -5.71 -13.82 1.38
N GLU A 170 -5.71 -15.01 0.77
CA GLU A 170 -4.57 -15.95 0.78
C GLU A 170 -3.44 -15.54 -0.16
#